data_AF-A0A957ZJY0-F1
#
_entry.id   AF-A0A957ZJY0-F1
#
_cell.length_a   1.000
_cell.length_b   1.000
_cell.length_c   1.000
_cell.angle_alpha   90.00
_cell.angle_beta   90.00
_cell.angle_gamma   90.00
#
_symmetry.space_group_name_H-M   'P 1'
#
loop_
_entity.id
_entity.type
_entity.pdbx_description
1 polymer ?
#
loop_
_entity_poly.entity_id
_entity_poly.type
_entity_poly.pdbx_seq_one_letter_code
_entity_poly.pdbx_strand_id
1 'polypeptide(L)'
;LAAALAVLTGAAEADEQPAQLDAIAARSLDLDDNPQPGALVLASPFMHHYLFEALHAGGWEPALVEIIRRRWGRWATAGCPTTWENWNVDFPDGSTCHAFSAHPLYHLYRA
;
A
#
# COMPACT_ATOMS: atom_id res chain seq x y z
N LEU A 1 -1.42 -7.90 3.29
CA LEU A 1 -1.85 -8.62 2.07
C LEU A 1 -3.06 -9.50 2.31
N ALA A 2 -3.01 -10.47 3.24
CA ALA A 2 -4.13 -11.40 3.49
C ALA A 2 -5.48 -10.69 3.73
N ALA A 3 -5.50 -9.63 4.55
CA ALA A 3 -6.70 -8.82 4.76
C ALA A 3 -7.28 -8.24 3.47
N ALA A 4 -6.44 -7.68 2.59
CA ALA A 4 -6.89 -7.12 1.31
C ALA A 4 -7.45 -8.21 0.39
N LEU A 5 -6.78 -9.36 0.32
CA LEU A 5 -7.27 -10.50 -0.46
C LEU A 5 -8.58 -11.04 0.09
N ALA A 6 -8.75 -11.10 1.42
CA ALA A 6 -10.01 -11.54 2.02
C ALA A 6 -11.19 -10.67 1.62
N VAL A 7 -11.02 -9.34 1.57
CA VAL A 7 -12.02 -8.41 1.03
C VAL A 7 -12.25 -8.67 -0.46
N LEU A 8 -11.18 -8.70 -1.27
CA LEU A 8 -11.29 -8.80 -2.73
C LEU A 8 -11.85 -10.14 -3.22
N THR A 9 -11.64 -11.23 -2.49
CA THR A 9 -12.17 -12.55 -2.85
C THR A 9 -13.53 -12.83 -2.21
N GLY A 10 -14.05 -11.92 -1.38
CA GLY A 10 -15.27 -12.14 -0.60
C GLY A 10 -15.13 -13.24 0.46
N ALA A 11 -13.91 -13.53 0.90
CA ALA A 11 -13.65 -14.51 1.97
C ALA A 11 -13.80 -13.90 3.38
N ALA A 12 -13.83 -12.57 3.48
CA ALA A 12 -14.20 -11.86 4.70
C ALA A 12 -15.71 -11.67 4.77
N GLU A 13 -16.30 -11.94 5.93
CA GLU A 13 -17.71 -11.64 6.19
C GLU A 13 -17.96 -10.13 6.08
N ALA A 14 -19.17 -9.75 5.67
CA ALA A 14 -19.49 -8.35 5.35
C ALA A 14 -19.29 -7.38 6.53
N ASP A 15 -19.48 -7.85 7.76
CA ASP A 15 -19.27 -7.10 8.99
C ASP A 15 -17.79 -7.00 9.42
N GLU A 16 -16.92 -7.87 8.90
CA GLU A 16 -15.48 -7.85 9.17
C GLU A 16 -14.70 -6.92 8.22
N GLN A 17 -15.23 -6.68 7.02
CA GLN A 17 -14.53 -5.90 5.97
C GLN A 17 -14.12 -4.50 6.44
N PRO A 18 -14.98 -3.69 7.10
CA PRO A 18 -14.58 -2.36 7.55
C PRO A 18 -13.35 -2.37 8.47
N ALA A 19 -13.30 -3.31 9.42
CA ALA A 19 -12.17 -3.44 10.33
C ALA A 19 -10.87 -3.85 9.61
N GLN A 20 -10.98 -4.70 8.58
CA GLN A 20 -9.84 -5.09 7.75
C GLN A 20 -9.30 -3.91 6.93
N LEU A 21 -10.19 -3.10 6.36
CA LEU A 21 -9.83 -1.91 5.59
C LEU A 21 -9.21 -0.82 6.47
N ASP A 22 -9.75 -0.61 7.67
CA ASP A 22 -9.16 0.30 8.66
C ASP A 22 -7.77 -0.16 9.07
N ALA A 23 -7.56 -1.46 9.32
CA ALA A 23 -6.25 -2.00 9.66
C ALA A 23 -5.23 -1.84 8.51
N ILE A 24 -5.66 -2.04 7.26
CA ILE A 24 -4.85 -1.79 6.05
C ILE A 24 -4.46 -0.31 6.00
N ALA A 25 -5.44 0.59 6.10
CA ALA A 25 -5.21 2.03 6.02
C ALA A 25 -4.26 2.51 7.13
N ALA A 26 -4.54 2.11 8.38
CA ALA A 26 -3.72 2.46 9.54
C ALA A 26 -2.26 2.02 9.35
N ARG A 27 -2.03 0.77 8.94
CA ARG A 27 -0.66 0.30 8.75
C ARG A 27 0.05 0.98 7.57
N SER A 28 -0.65 1.19 6.47
CA SER A 28 -0.10 1.88 5.31
C SER A 28 0.22 3.35 5.58
N LEU A 29 -0.46 4.00 6.53
CA LEU A 29 -0.24 5.40 6.91
C LEU A 29 0.88 5.62 7.94
N ASP A 30 1.24 4.57 8.68
CA ASP A 30 2.27 4.61 9.71
C ASP A 30 3.69 4.58 9.12
N LEU A 31 4.37 5.71 9.14
CA LEU A 31 5.67 5.90 8.47
C LEU A 31 6.85 5.12 9.06
N ASP A 32 6.69 4.44 10.18
CA ASP A 32 7.67 3.46 10.66
C ASP A 32 7.60 2.21 9.79
N ASP A 33 8.69 1.88 9.08
CA ASP A 33 8.74 0.72 8.19
C ASP A 33 8.99 -0.60 8.94
N ASN A 34 9.36 -0.55 10.23
CA ASN A 34 9.70 -1.73 11.01
C ASN A 34 8.47 -2.60 11.30
N PRO A 35 8.64 -3.93 11.41
CA PRO A 35 7.59 -4.80 11.93
C PRO A 35 7.19 -4.40 13.36
N GLN A 36 5.89 -4.28 13.59
CA GLN A 36 5.32 -3.93 14.90
C GLN A 36 4.55 -5.14 15.44
N PRO A 37 4.84 -5.64 16.66
CA PRO A 37 4.14 -6.77 17.25
C PRO A 37 2.62 -6.52 17.32
N GLY A 38 1.83 -7.48 16.84
CA GLY A 38 0.36 -7.38 16.85
C GLY A 38 -0.24 -6.49 15.76
N ALA A 39 0.58 -5.82 14.94
CA ALA A 39 0.12 -5.06 13.79
C ALA A 39 0.30 -5.85 12.48
N LEU A 40 -0.37 -5.39 11.43
CA LEU A 40 -0.11 -5.90 10.09
C LEU A 40 1.34 -5.60 9.68
N VAL A 41 1.97 -6.52 8.98
CA VAL A 41 3.25 -6.26 8.31
C VAL A 41 3.03 -5.25 7.20
N LEU A 42 3.93 -4.26 7.10
CA LEU A 42 3.88 -3.27 6.02
C LEU A 42 4.05 -3.98 4.67
N ALA A 43 3.07 -3.83 3.79
CA ALA A 43 3.13 -4.40 2.45
C ALA A 43 4.22 -3.71 1.63
N SER A 44 4.88 -4.44 0.73
CA SER A 44 5.82 -3.83 -0.22
C SER A 44 5.12 -2.83 -1.15
N PRO A 45 5.86 -1.95 -1.86
CA PRO A 45 5.28 -1.05 -2.84
C PRO A 45 4.46 -1.78 -3.92
N PHE A 46 4.92 -2.97 -4.36
CA PHE A 46 4.15 -3.85 -5.24
C PHE A 46 2.82 -4.30 -4.59
N MET A 47 2.89 -4.87 -3.38
CA MET A 47 1.71 -5.43 -2.73
C MET A 47 0.66 -4.37 -2.38
N HIS A 48 1.06 -3.10 -2.25
CA HIS A 48 0.11 -2.00 -2.08
C HIS A 48 -0.87 -1.85 -3.25
N HIS A 49 -0.59 -2.40 -4.45
CA HIS A 49 -1.57 -2.45 -5.52
C HIS A 49 -2.86 -3.14 -5.05
N TYR A 50 -2.76 -4.32 -4.44
CA TYR A 50 -3.91 -5.06 -3.94
C TYR A 50 -4.56 -4.42 -2.70
N LEU A 51 -3.78 -3.73 -1.86
CA LEU A 51 -4.35 -2.96 -0.75
C LEU A 51 -5.20 -1.82 -1.28
N PHE A 52 -4.75 -1.12 -2.32
CA PHE A 52 -5.49 -0.04 -2.95
C PHE A 52 -6.75 -0.55 -3.68
N GLU A 53 -6.69 -1.70 -4.34
CA GLU A 53 -7.89 -2.39 -4.85
C GLU A 53 -8.93 -2.63 -3.74
N ALA A 54 -8.49 -3.13 -2.57
CA ALA A 54 -9.38 -3.39 -1.45
C ALA A 54 -9.97 -2.10 -0.86
N LEU A 55 -9.14 -1.06 -0.70
CA LEU A 55 -9.60 0.25 -0.20
C LEU A 55 -10.62 0.88 -1.15
N HIS A 56 -10.43 0.78 -2.47
CA HIS A 56 -11.44 1.18 -3.44
C HIS A 56 -12.72 0.37 -3.32
N ALA A 57 -12.63 -0.96 -3.21
CA ALA A 57 -13.81 -1.82 -3.07
C ALA A 57 -14.65 -1.47 -1.83
N GLY A 58 -14.03 -0.96 -0.77
CA GLY A 58 -14.72 -0.52 0.44
C GLY A 58 -15.12 0.96 0.49
N GLY A 59 -14.60 1.83 -0.38
CA GLY A 59 -14.86 3.27 -0.31
C GLY A 59 -13.91 4.07 0.62
N TRP A 60 -12.66 3.61 0.80
CA TRP A 60 -11.61 4.27 1.60
C TRP A 60 -10.71 5.18 0.74
N GLU A 61 -11.23 5.82 -0.31
CA GLU A 61 -10.47 6.67 -1.23
C GLU A 61 -9.63 7.75 -0.54
N PRO A 62 -10.13 8.49 0.48
CA PRO A 62 -9.32 9.50 1.16
C PRO A 62 -8.06 8.91 1.81
N ALA A 63 -8.17 7.71 2.39
CA ALA A 63 -7.04 7.02 3.00
C ALA A 63 -6.04 6.56 1.93
N LEU A 64 -6.51 6.02 0.81
CA LEU A 64 -5.67 5.62 -0.32
C LEU A 64 -4.83 6.80 -0.84
N VAL A 65 -5.47 7.96 -1.09
CA VAL A 65 -4.78 9.16 -1.58
C VAL A 65 -3.74 9.64 -0.56
N GLU A 66 -4.06 9.59 0.73
CA GLU A 66 -3.14 9.91 1.81
C GLU A 66 -1.93 8.96 1.84
N ILE A 67 -2.14 7.66 1.66
CA ILE A 67 -1.05 6.67 1.60
C ILE A 67 -0.12 6.95 0.43
N ILE A 68 -0.66 7.20 -0.77
CA ILE A 68 0.15 7.55 -1.95
C ILE A 68 1.03 8.76 -1.66
N ARG A 69 0.41 9.83 -1.15
CA ARG A 69 1.10 11.08 -0.87
C ARG A 69 2.19 10.93 0.19
N ARG A 70 2.00 10.09 1.20
CA ARG A 70 3.02 9.84 2.24
C ARG A 70 4.13 8.90 1.79
N ARG A 71 3.76 7.73 1.27
CA ARG A 71 4.69 6.64 0.96
C ARG A 71 5.48 6.90 -0.32
N TRP A 72 4.79 7.13 -1.44
CA TRP A 72 5.48 7.47 -2.69
C TRP A 72 6.02 8.89 -2.67
N GLY A 73 5.38 9.80 -1.95
CA GLY A 73 5.89 11.16 -1.75
C GLY A 73 7.26 11.21 -1.09
N ARG A 74 7.65 10.20 -0.30
CA ARG A 74 9.03 10.04 0.21
C ARG A 74 10.05 10.06 -0.93
N TRP A 75 9.85 9.22 -1.95
CA TRP A 75 10.76 9.11 -3.08
C TRP A 75 10.76 10.40 -3.91
N ALA A 76 9.59 10.99 -4.14
CA ALA A 76 9.48 12.25 -4.86
C ALA A 76 10.23 13.39 -4.14
N THR A 77 10.04 13.51 -2.82
CA THR A 77 10.71 14.52 -1.98
C THR A 77 12.22 14.32 -1.93
N ALA A 78 12.68 13.08 -1.92
CA ALA A 78 14.11 12.72 -1.96
C ALA A 78 14.74 12.89 -3.36
N GLY A 79 13.98 13.31 -4.37
CA GLY A 79 14.49 13.49 -5.74
C GLY A 79 14.75 12.17 -6.48
N CYS A 80 14.15 11.06 -6.02
CA CYS A 80 14.28 9.78 -6.69
C CYS A 80 13.45 9.78 -7.99
N PRO A 81 14.05 9.44 -9.15
CA PRO A 81 13.38 9.59 -10.45
C PRO A 81 12.38 8.47 -10.77
N THR A 82 12.39 7.38 -10.01
CA THR A 82 11.66 6.13 -10.31
C THR A 82 11.12 5.49 -9.03
N THR A 83 10.14 4.59 -9.16
CA THR A 83 9.62 3.79 -8.04
C THR A 83 10.50 2.59 -7.77
N TRP A 84 10.76 2.29 -6.50
CA TRP A 84 11.69 1.23 -6.11
C TRP A 84 10.99 -0.10 -5.89
N GLU A 85 11.78 -1.17 -5.85
CA GLU A 85 11.32 -2.53 -5.60
C GLU A 85 10.70 -2.71 -4.21
N ASN A 86 11.36 -2.15 -3.21
CA ASN A 86 11.00 -2.18 -1.79
C ASN A 86 11.12 -0.79 -1.18
N TRP A 87 10.53 -0.57 0.00
CA TRP A 87 10.59 0.73 0.70
C TRP A 87 12.01 1.13 1.08
N ASN A 88 12.84 0.14 1.40
CA ASN A 88 14.26 0.25 1.59
C ASN A 88 14.93 -0.77 0.68
N VAL A 89 16.00 -0.36 -0.01
CA VAL A 89 16.76 -1.20 -0.94
C VAL A 89 18.19 -1.29 -0.40
N ASP A 90 18.62 -2.50 -0.10
CA ASP A 90 20.03 -2.79 0.19
C ASP A 90 20.70 -3.24 -1.11
N PHE A 91 21.74 -2.52 -1.52
CA PHE A 91 22.52 -2.90 -2.69
C PHE A 91 23.52 -4.03 -2.35
N PRO A 92 23.74 -4.99 -3.26
CA PRO A 92 23.34 -4.98 -4.67
C PRO A 92 21.99 -5.64 -5.00
N ASP A 93 21.28 -6.18 -4.02
CA ASP A 93 20.19 -7.15 -4.27
C ASP A 93 18.80 -6.52 -4.52
N GLY A 94 18.70 -5.20 -4.76
CA GLY A 94 17.41 -4.57 -5.07
C GLY A 94 17.45 -3.47 -6.12
N SER A 95 16.31 -3.24 -6.77
CA SER A 95 16.15 -2.25 -7.84
C SER A 95 15.52 -0.94 -7.37
N THR A 96 16.10 0.19 -7.76
CA THR A 96 15.49 1.53 -7.59
C THR A 96 14.61 1.93 -8.78
N CYS A 97 14.43 1.05 -9.77
CA CYS A 97 13.56 1.28 -10.92
C CYS A 97 12.74 0.02 -11.21
N HIS A 98 11.53 -0.03 -10.67
CA HIS A 98 10.65 -1.19 -10.79
C HIS A 98 9.21 -0.79 -11.10
N ALA A 99 8.74 -1.17 -12.29
CA ALA A 99 7.45 -0.74 -12.84
C ALA A 99 6.24 -1.25 -12.04
N PHE A 100 6.39 -2.39 -11.35
CA PHE A 100 5.33 -2.98 -10.54
C PHE A 100 4.91 -2.12 -9.31
N SER A 101 5.60 -0.99 -9.08
CA SER A 101 5.38 -0.04 -8.01
C SER A 101 4.96 1.33 -8.54
N ALA A 102 4.83 1.46 -9.86
CA ALA A 102 4.38 2.67 -10.55
C ALA A 102 2.84 2.73 -10.67
N HIS A 103 2.11 1.95 -9.87
CA HIS A 103 0.65 1.91 -9.86
C HIS A 103 -0.09 3.10 -9.22
N PRO A 104 0.52 4.07 -8.48
CA PRO A 104 -0.25 5.19 -7.94
C PRO A 104 -1.06 5.96 -8.98
N LEU A 105 -0.53 6.15 -10.19
CA LEU A 105 -1.25 6.84 -11.26
C LEU A 105 -2.52 6.08 -11.69
N TYR A 106 -2.44 4.74 -11.73
CA TYR A 106 -3.58 3.88 -12.05
C TYR A 106 -4.71 4.09 -11.03
N HIS A 107 -4.40 4.11 -9.74
CA HIS A 107 -5.40 4.28 -8.69
C HIS A 107 -5.96 5.71 -8.60
N LEU A 108 -5.15 6.73 -8.90
CA LEU A 108 -5.63 8.12 -8.92
C LEU A 108 -6.57 8.42 -10.10
N TYR A 109 -6.47 7.68 -11.21
CA TYR A 109 -7.29 7.89 -12.41
C TYR A 109 -8.45 6.90 -12.52
N ARG A 110 -8.55 5.97 -11.58
CA ARG A 110 -9.70 5.09 -11.47
C ARG A 110 -10.89 5.92 -10.99
N ALA A 111 -11.80 6.21 -11.93
CA ALA A 111 -13.07 6.87 -11.68
C ALA A 111 -14.09 5.91 -11.05
#